data_AF-A0A849JXJ4-F1
#
_entry.id   AF-A0A849JXJ4-F1
#
_cell.length_a   1.000
_cell.length_b   1.000
_cell.length_c   1.000
_cell.angle_alpha   90.00
_cell.angle_beta   90.00
_cell.angle_gamma   90.00
#
_symmetry.space_group_name_H-M   'P 1'
#
loop_
_entity.id
_entity.type
_entity.pdbx_description
1 polymer ?
#
loop_
_entity_poly.entity_id
_entity_poly.type
_entity_poly.pdbx_seq_one_letter_code
_entity_poly.pdbx_strand_id
1 'polypeptide(L)'
;MATRLAGGQSLLERLPGREALLGQDVRFRPRWWTTRVPASGWLDDLPEDPDGREYRRISRGRVLAAADGSDDWEARALLAAGVWSAGDRALAASRGARALGGTDPSEVLSRLRLAAKHLGTGRGAVDAYRSMLRGGSAHVKHLGPTLISTYLYAADFGSRGGVRGGDALVLDRSVVRALNDLHGWSVPEDGPWSADLYARWLDTAAEQAWLAAIELGRTVRGDEIEHAYFAHGKSLG
;
A
#
# COMPACT_ATOMS: atom_id res chain seq x y z
N MET A 1 -31.68 4.47 6.08
CA MET A 1 -30.99 5.76 5.78
C MET A 1 -30.28 5.58 4.45
N ALA A 2 -30.38 6.53 3.53
CA ALA A 2 -29.61 6.46 2.28
C ALA A 2 -28.12 6.62 2.62
N THR A 3 -27.29 5.63 2.29
CA THR A 3 -25.84 5.76 2.40
C THR A 3 -25.39 6.91 1.47
N ARG A 4 -24.61 7.84 2.01
CA ARG A 4 -24.05 8.97 1.25
C ARG A 4 -22.54 8.85 1.18
N LEU A 5 -21.96 9.44 0.14
CA LEU A 5 -20.52 9.55 -0.01
C LEU A 5 -19.95 10.36 1.17
N ALA A 6 -19.05 9.76 1.94
CA ALA A 6 -18.41 10.42 3.06
C ALA A 6 -17.52 11.57 2.55
N GLY A 7 -17.62 12.74 3.17
CA GLY A 7 -16.92 13.96 2.70
C GLY A 7 -17.55 14.62 1.46
N GLY A 8 -18.56 14.01 0.83
CA GLY A 8 -19.30 14.58 -0.30
C GLY A 8 -18.41 15.07 -1.43
N GLN A 9 -18.69 16.28 -1.93
CA GLN A 9 -17.97 16.90 -3.06
C GLN A 9 -16.46 17.00 -2.83
N SER A 10 -16.01 17.29 -1.61
CA SER A 10 -14.58 17.39 -1.28
C SER A 10 -13.84 16.06 -1.50
N LEU A 11 -14.51 14.92 -1.28
CA LEU A 11 -13.91 13.62 -1.57
C LEU A 11 -13.81 13.38 -3.08
N LEU A 12 -14.83 13.76 -3.86
CA LEU A 12 -14.86 13.59 -5.31
C LEU A 12 -13.76 14.38 -6.00
N GLU A 13 -13.51 15.61 -5.56
CA GLU A 13 -12.44 16.48 -6.07
C GLU A 13 -11.04 15.90 -5.83
N ARG A 14 -10.91 14.94 -4.90
CA ARG A 14 -9.65 14.25 -4.58
C ARG A 14 -9.47 12.94 -5.36
N LEU A 15 -10.44 12.52 -6.17
CA LEU A 15 -10.32 11.30 -6.98
C LEU A 15 -9.43 11.58 -8.20
N PRO A 16 -8.25 10.94 -8.29
CA PRO A 16 -7.26 11.32 -9.29
C PRO A 16 -7.57 10.79 -10.70
N GLY A 17 -8.46 9.79 -10.85
CA GLY A 17 -8.54 9.01 -12.08
C GLY A 17 -7.32 8.10 -12.26
N ARG A 18 -7.43 7.12 -13.17
CA ARG A 18 -6.45 6.02 -13.30
C ARG A 18 -5.03 6.49 -13.63
N GLU A 19 -4.88 7.40 -14.58
CA GLU A 19 -3.55 7.81 -15.05
C GLU A 19 -2.77 8.54 -13.96
N ALA A 20 -3.38 9.56 -13.36
CA ALA A 20 -2.76 10.30 -12.25
C ALA A 20 -2.53 9.40 -11.01
N LEU A 21 -3.43 8.45 -10.75
CA LEU A 21 -3.24 7.45 -9.69
C LEU A 21 -1.96 6.64 -9.89
N LEU A 22 -1.75 6.09 -11.09
CA LEU A 22 -0.55 5.30 -11.40
C LEU A 22 0.72 6.17 -11.45
N GLY A 23 0.57 7.43 -11.84
CA GLY A 23 1.62 8.44 -11.86
C GLY A 23 2.01 8.97 -10.47
N GLN A 24 1.23 8.70 -9.42
CA GLN A 24 1.52 9.13 -8.07
C GLN A 24 2.89 8.62 -7.61
N ASP A 25 3.84 9.52 -7.43
CA ASP A 25 5.22 9.18 -7.12
C ASP A 25 5.72 9.80 -5.83
N VAL A 26 6.80 9.22 -5.33
CA VAL A 26 7.55 9.74 -4.19
C VAL A 26 9.02 9.77 -4.55
N ARG A 27 9.71 10.78 -4.03
CA ARG A 27 11.17 10.81 -4.06
C ARG A 27 11.73 9.99 -2.90
N PHE A 28 12.85 9.31 -3.11
CA PHE A 28 13.57 8.55 -2.10
C PHE A 28 15.08 8.55 -2.39
N ARG A 29 15.92 8.11 -1.45
CA ARG A 29 17.36 7.90 -1.68
C ARG A 29 17.70 6.41 -1.71
N PRO A 30 18.28 5.86 -2.80
CA PRO A 30 18.68 4.46 -2.88
C PRO A 30 19.62 4.02 -1.75
N ARG A 31 20.61 4.85 -1.40
CA ARG A 31 21.62 4.55 -0.35
C ARG A 31 21.04 4.17 1.02
N TRP A 32 19.82 4.61 1.33
CA TRP A 32 19.15 4.23 2.59
C TRP A 32 18.73 2.76 2.61
N TRP A 33 18.60 2.14 1.44
CA TRP A 33 18.18 0.76 1.21
C TRP A 33 19.35 -0.15 0.81
N THR A 34 20.21 0.30 -0.12
CA THR A 34 21.30 -0.51 -0.72
C THR A 34 22.33 -1.02 0.28
N THR A 35 22.52 -0.32 1.38
CA THR A 35 23.41 -0.75 2.48
C THR A 35 22.84 -1.89 3.33
N ARG A 36 21.54 -2.19 3.20
CA ARG A 36 20.80 -3.10 4.10
C ARG A 36 20.04 -4.21 3.38
N VAL A 37 19.86 -4.08 2.07
CA VAL A 37 19.10 -5.02 1.24
C VAL A 37 19.96 -5.37 0.01
N PRO A 38 20.65 -6.52 0.01
CA PRO A 38 21.60 -6.89 -1.05
C PRO A 38 21.02 -6.90 -2.47
N ALA A 39 19.72 -7.11 -2.64
CA ALA A 39 19.02 -7.17 -3.93
C ALA A 39 18.43 -5.82 -4.41
N SER A 40 18.88 -4.68 -3.85
CA SER A 40 18.28 -3.36 -4.14
C SER A 40 19.01 -2.52 -5.18
N GLY A 41 19.98 -3.08 -5.92
CA GLY A 41 20.74 -2.37 -6.95
C GLY A 41 19.88 -1.76 -8.06
N TRP A 42 18.74 -2.38 -8.39
CA TRP A 42 17.80 -1.83 -9.38
C TRP A 42 17.17 -0.49 -8.97
N LEU A 43 17.24 -0.11 -7.69
CA LEU A 43 16.77 1.20 -7.24
C LEU A 43 17.60 2.36 -7.81
N ASP A 44 18.87 2.09 -8.15
CA ASP A 44 19.77 3.09 -8.73
C ASP A 44 19.40 3.39 -10.20
N ASP A 45 18.71 2.47 -10.87
CA ASP A 45 18.25 2.62 -12.26
C ASP A 45 16.91 3.37 -12.38
N LEU A 46 16.28 3.72 -11.26
CA LEU A 46 15.06 4.53 -11.28
C LEU A 46 15.34 5.97 -11.75
N PRO A 47 14.35 6.71 -12.29
CA PRO A 47 14.55 8.09 -12.73
C PRO A 47 15.05 8.98 -11.63
N GLU A 48 15.97 9.87 -12.00
CA GLU A 48 16.47 10.91 -11.12
C GLU A 48 15.36 11.89 -10.76
N ASP A 49 15.39 12.35 -9.51
CA ASP A 49 14.55 13.46 -9.09
C ASP A 49 15.11 14.78 -9.67
N PRO A 50 14.25 15.66 -10.24
CA PRO A 50 14.69 16.91 -10.86
C PRO A 50 15.52 17.82 -9.94
N ASP A 51 15.31 17.74 -8.62
CA ASP A 51 16.02 18.57 -7.65
C ASP A 51 17.50 18.14 -7.45
N GLY A 52 17.93 17.04 -8.06
CA GLY A 52 19.33 16.68 -8.22
C GLY A 52 20.12 16.60 -6.92
N ARG A 53 19.82 15.61 -6.06
CA ARG A 53 20.55 15.38 -4.79
C ARG A 53 20.64 13.90 -4.42
N GLU A 54 20.93 13.04 -5.39
CA GLU A 54 20.89 11.56 -5.26
C GLU A 54 19.48 11.01 -4.95
N TYR A 55 18.44 11.83 -5.10
CA TYR A 55 17.07 11.35 -5.01
C TYR A 55 16.69 10.71 -6.35
N ARG A 56 15.89 9.66 -6.23
CA ARG A 56 15.25 8.94 -7.33
C ARG A 56 13.74 8.95 -7.08
N ARG A 57 12.94 8.71 -8.11
CA ARG A 57 11.47 8.66 -8.00
C ARG A 57 10.92 7.27 -8.28
N ILE A 58 9.99 6.83 -7.44
CA ILE A 58 9.20 5.62 -7.66
C ILE A 58 7.72 5.98 -7.70
N SER A 59 7.05 5.62 -8.79
CA SER A 59 5.60 5.80 -8.94
C SER A 59 4.84 4.58 -8.42
N ARG A 60 3.58 4.77 -8.06
CA ARG A 60 2.63 3.71 -7.73
C ARG A 60 2.59 2.66 -8.83
N GLY A 61 2.55 3.08 -10.10
CA GLY A 61 2.62 2.17 -11.25
C GLY A 61 3.87 1.27 -11.25
N ARG A 62 5.03 1.79 -10.84
CA ARG A 62 6.25 0.97 -10.70
C ARG A 62 6.21 0.02 -9.51
N VAL A 63 5.60 0.43 -8.39
CA VAL A 63 5.38 -0.49 -7.26
C VAL A 63 4.52 -1.68 -7.69
N LEU A 64 3.46 -1.41 -8.46
CA LEU A 64 2.60 -2.46 -9.01
C LEU A 64 3.34 -3.34 -10.03
N ALA A 65 4.15 -2.74 -10.90
CA ALA A 65 4.97 -3.47 -11.86
C ALA A 65 6.08 -4.33 -11.21
N ALA A 66 6.47 -4.04 -9.96
CA ALA A 66 7.41 -4.88 -9.22
C ALA A 66 6.82 -6.25 -8.83
N ALA A 67 5.49 -6.39 -8.86
CA ALA A 67 4.77 -7.64 -8.66
C ALA A 67 4.36 -8.28 -10.01
N ASP A 68 5.32 -8.45 -10.91
CA ASP A 68 5.10 -8.95 -12.28
C ASP A 68 4.95 -10.47 -12.39
N GLY A 69 5.12 -11.21 -11.30
CA GLY A 69 5.07 -12.68 -11.28
C GLY A 69 6.35 -13.37 -11.78
N SER A 70 7.40 -12.62 -12.08
CA SER A 70 8.74 -13.17 -12.37
C SER A 70 9.38 -13.79 -11.14
N ASP A 71 10.48 -14.53 -11.32
CA ASP A 71 11.21 -15.11 -10.19
C ASP A 71 11.55 -14.04 -9.12
N ASP A 72 11.26 -14.39 -7.87
CA ASP A 72 11.47 -13.56 -6.67
C ASP A 72 10.79 -12.17 -6.70
N TRP A 73 9.71 -12.01 -7.46
CA TRP A 73 8.91 -10.79 -7.49
C TRP A 73 8.44 -10.37 -6.08
N GLU A 74 8.24 -11.29 -5.14
CA GLU A 74 7.73 -10.96 -3.81
C GLU A 74 8.70 -10.07 -3.04
N ALA A 75 10.00 -10.36 -3.13
CA ALA A 75 11.04 -9.55 -2.50
C ALA A 75 11.16 -8.18 -3.18
N ARG A 76 11.04 -8.14 -4.52
CA ARG A 76 11.05 -6.91 -5.31
C ARG A 76 9.85 -6.02 -4.98
N ALA A 77 8.66 -6.60 -4.92
CA ALA A 77 7.42 -5.92 -4.56
C ALA A 77 7.46 -5.40 -3.12
N LEU A 78 7.97 -6.18 -2.16
CA LEU A 78 8.14 -5.71 -0.78
C LEU A 78 9.12 -4.54 -0.69
N LEU A 79 10.25 -4.60 -1.41
CA LEU A 79 11.21 -3.50 -1.46
C LEU A 79 10.58 -2.25 -2.10
N ALA A 80 9.91 -2.40 -3.24
CA ALA A 80 9.23 -1.30 -3.92
C ALA A 80 8.16 -0.65 -3.02
N ALA A 81 7.34 -1.47 -2.34
CA ALA A 81 6.38 -1.02 -1.34
C ALA A 81 7.07 -0.26 -0.20
N GLY A 82 8.18 -0.79 0.33
CA GLY A 82 8.95 -0.14 1.41
C GLY A 82 9.49 1.22 1.00
N VAL A 83 10.07 1.31 -0.20
CA VAL A 83 10.61 2.56 -0.76
C VAL A 83 9.49 3.58 -0.94
N TRP A 84 8.37 3.17 -1.53
CA TRP A 84 7.23 4.05 -1.80
C TRP A 84 6.54 4.53 -0.51
N SER A 85 6.34 3.65 0.47
CA SER A 85 5.78 4.04 1.78
C SER A 85 6.71 4.96 2.57
N ALA A 86 8.03 4.77 2.49
CA ALA A 86 8.99 5.59 3.22
C ALA A 86 9.16 6.98 2.61
N GLY A 87 9.27 7.06 1.27
CA GLY A 87 9.58 8.28 0.54
C GLY A 87 10.92 8.89 0.97
N ASP A 88 10.92 10.18 1.29
CA ASP A 88 12.10 10.94 1.68
C ASP A 88 12.43 10.87 3.18
N ARG A 89 11.78 9.96 3.92
CA ARG A 89 11.93 9.82 5.37
C ARG A 89 12.97 8.74 5.71
N ALA A 90 14.20 9.15 6.01
CA ALA A 90 15.31 8.25 6.34
C ALA A 90 15.02 7.27 7.49
N LEU A 91 14.29 7.72 8.52
CA LEU A 91 13.88 6.85 9.63
C LEU A 91 12.88 5.77 9.21
N ALA A 92 11.93 6.11 8.32
CA ALA A 92 10.98 5.14 7.78
C ALA A 92 11.70 4.11 6.89
N ALA A 93 12.63 4.57 6.03
CA ALA A 93 13.48 3.70 5.23
C ALA A 93 14.31 2.74 6.11
N SER A 94 14.90 3.26 7.20
CA SER A 94 15.67 2.43 8.14
C SER A 94 14.81 1.36 8.83
N ARG A 95 13.56 1.67 9.18
CA ARG A 95 12.63 0.70 9.77
C ARG A 95 12.19 -0.36 8.76
N GLY A 96 11.86 0.04 7.53
CA GLY A 96 11.50 -0.88 6.45
C GLY A 96 12.67 -1.81 6.09
N ALA A 97 13.88 -1.27 5.95
CA ALA A 97 15.08 -2.04 5.69
C ALA A 97 15.41 -3.05 6.81
N ARG A 98 15.04 -2.77 8.07
CA ARG A 98 15.20 -3.73 9.18
C ARG A 98 14.31 -4.96 9.02
N ALA A 99 13.11 -4.84 8.46
CA ALA A 99 12.26 -5.99 8.16
C ALA A 99 12.87 -6.87 7.05
N LEU A 100 13.60 -6.26 6.12
CA LEU A 100 14.26 -6.93 5.00
C LEU A 100 15.62 -7.54 5.34
N GLY A 101 16.36 -6.96 6.30
CA GLY A 101 17.70 -7.42 6.68
C GLY A 101 17.80 -8.14 8.03
N GLY A 102 16.75 -8.13 8.85
CA GLY A 102 16.76 -8.68 10.21
C GLY A 102 16.20 -10.10 10.36
N THR A 103 15.78 -10.72 9.26
CA THR A 103 15.27 -12.11 9.17
C THR A 103 16.01 -12.77 8.00
N ASP A 104 16.18 -14.09 8.05
CA ASP A 104 16.80 -14.81 6.94
C ASP A 104 16.05 -14.51 5.62
N PRO A 105 16.72 -14.11 4.53
CA PRO A 105 16.06 -13.73 3.29
C PRO A 105 15.16 -14.82 2.70
N SER A 106 15.55 -16.10 2.83
CA SER A 106 14.74 -17.22 2.34
C SER A 106 13.49 -17.42 3.19
N GLU A 107 13.58 -17.19 4.50
CA GLU A 107 12.44 -17.22 5.43
C GLU A 107 11.46 -16.08 5.12
N VAL A 108 11.96 -14.85 4.90
CA VAL A 108 11.12 -13.72 4.47
C VAL A 108 10.37 -14.06 3.18
N LEU A 109 11.09 -14.55 2.17
CA LEU A 109 10.52 -14.89 0.88
C LEU A 109 9.44 -15.99 0.99
N SER A 110 9.69 -17.03 1.77
CA SER A 110 8.72 -18.11 1.99
C SER A 110 7.43 -17.61 2.66
N ARG A 111 7.54 -16.65 3.59
CA ARG A 111 6.39 -16.03 4.27
C ARG A 111 5.61 -15.10 3.35
N LEU A 112 6.30 -14.32 2.52
CA LEU A 112 5.66 -13.46 1.51
C LEU A 112 4.87 -14.29 0.49
N ARG A 113 5.45 -15.41 0.03
CA ARG A 113 4.78 -16.40 -0.82
C ARG A 113 3.56 -17.00 -0.14
N LEU A 114 3.68 -17.37 1.15
CA LEU A 114 2.57 -17.91 1.91
C LEU A 114 1.40 -16.92 2.02
N ALA A 115 1.68 -15.64 2.30
CA ALA A 115 0.65 -14.61 2.34
C ALA A 115 0.00 -14.38 0.96
N ALA A 116 0.80 -14.33 -0.12
CA ALA A 116 0.32 -14.11 -1.47
C ALA A 116 -0.64 -15.22 -1.96
N LYS A 117 -0.51 -16.45 -1.46
CA LYS A 117 -1.44 -17.57 -1.78
C LYS A 117 -2.89 -17.32 -1.36
N HIS A 118 -3.13 -16.42 -0.41
CA HIS A 118 -4.50 -16.06 -0.03
C HIS A 118 -5.16 -15.12 -1.04
N LEU A 119 -4.38 -14.37 -1.84
CA LEU A 119 -4.90 -13.39 -2.77
C LEU A 119 -5.66 -14.04 -3.94
N GLY A 120 -6.55 -13.27 -4.57
CA GLY A 120 -7.42 -13.80 -5.63
C GLY A 120 -8.59 -14.68 -5.15
N THR A 121 -8.72 -14.90 -3.84
CA THR A 121 -9.85 -15.60 -3.21
C THR A 121 -10.78 -14.62 -2.50
N GLY A 122 -12.01 -15.03 -2.17
CA GLY A 122 -13.07 -14.19 -1.59
C GLY A 122 -12.61 -13.12 -0.58
N ARG A 123 -12.34 -13.49 0.68
CA ARG A 123 -11.75 -12.58 1.69
C ARG A 123 -10.21 -12.62 1.68
N GLY A 124 -9.61 -12.91 0.52
CA GLY A 124 -8.20 -13.22 0.37
C GLY A 124 -7.25 -12.14 0.90
N ALA A 125 -7.56 -10.86 0.65
CA ALA A 125 -6.75 -9.75 1.16
C ALA A 125 -6.76 -9.66 2.70
N VAL A 126 -7.89 -9.95 3.34
CA VAL A 126 -8.03 -9.96 4.80
C VAL A 126 -7.28 -11.13 5.41
N ASP A 127 -7.38 -12.31 4.80
CA ASP A 127 -6.69 -13.51 5.28
C ASP A 127 -5.17 -13.39 5.10
N ALA A 128 -4.72 -12.83 3.97
CA ALA A 128 -3.32 -12.47 3.74
C ALA A 128 -2.82 -11.50 4.83
N TYR A 129 -3.54 -10.40 5.06
CA TYR A 129 -3.19 -9.42 6.10
C TYR A 129 -3.12 -10.05 7.48
N ARG A 130 -4.13 -10.85 7.86
CA ARG A 130 -4.17 -11.59 9.14
C ARG A 130 -2.97 -12.51 9.31
N SER A 131 -2.59 -13.24 8.27
CA SER A 131 -1.45 -14.18 8.30
C SER A 131 -0.10 -13.48 8.55
N MET A 132 0.04 -12.21 8.15
CA MET A 132 1.28 -11.44 8.28
C MET A 132 1.40 -10.67 9.61
N LEU A 133 0.28 -10.48 10.31
CA LEU A 133 0.27 -9.89 11.65
C LEU A 133 1.02 -10.79 12.66
N ARG A 134 1.41 -10.21 13.80
CA ARG A 134 2.10 -10.93 14.87
C ARG A 134 1.28 -12.16 15.31
N GLY A 135 1.92 -13.33 15.31
CA GLY A 135 1.29 -14.61 15.64
C GLY A 135 0.67 -15.34 14.43
N GLY A 136 0.63 -14.71 13.26
CA GLY A 136 0.19 -15.34 12.02
C GLY A 136 1.29 -16.20 11.36
N SER A 137 0.87 -17.10 10.47
CA SER A 137 1.75 -18.07 9.80
C SER A 137 2.76 -17.44 8.84
N ALA A 138 2.48 -16.26 8.31
CA ALA A 138 3.34 -15.49 7.40
C ALA A 138 4.00 -14.28 8.09
N HIS A 139 4.07 -14.27 9.43
CA HIS A 139 4.60 -13.14 10.18
C HIS A 139 6.09 -12.90 9.92
N VAL A 140 6.45 -11.70 9.45
CA VAL A 140 7.85 -11.25 9.33
C VAL A 140 8.18 -10.26 10.43
N LYS A 141 9.30 -10.49 11.13
CA LYS A 141 9.73 -9.61 12.23
C LYS A 141 9.98 -8.19 11.70
N HIS A 142 9.55 -7.19 12.47
CA HIS A 142 9.65 -5.76 12.13
C HIS A 142 8.84 -5.29 10.90
N LEU A 143 8.08 -6.18 10.26
CA LEU A 143 7.18 -5.80 9.17
C LEU A 143 5.91 -5.17 9.75
N GLY A 144 5.82 -3.85 9.63
CA GLY A 144 4.69 -3.06 10.17
C GLY A 144 3.44 -3.10 9.29
N PRO A 145 2.25 -2.83 9.84
CA PRO A 145 0.97 -3.00 9.17
C PRO A 145 0.80 -2.16 7.89
N THR A 146 1.35 -0.94 7.83
CA THR A 146 1.37 -0.14 6.59
C THR A 146 2.16 -0.80 5.48
N LEU A 147 3.31 -1.38 5.80
CA LEU A 147 4.13 -2.06 4.80
C LEU A 147 3.50 -3.39 4.39
N ILE A 148 2.84 -4.09 5.32
CA ILE A 148 2.02 -5.28 5.02
C ILE A 148 0.94 -4.92 3.98
N SER A 149 0.09 -3.92 4.25
CA SER A 149 -1.00 -3.57 3.33
C SER A 149 -0.50 -3.05 1.98
N THR A 150 0.63 -2.33 1.96
CA THR A 150 1.25 -1.86 0.71
C THR A 150 1.82 -3.01 -0.12
N TYR A 151 2.48 -3.99 0.51
CA TYR A 151 2.92 -5.21 -0.16
C TYR A 151 1.73 -5.99 -0.74
N LEU A 152 0.67 -6.16 0.05
CA LEU A 152 -0.54 -6.88 -0.39
C LEU A 152 -1.25 -6.16 -1.55
N TYR A 153 -1.27 -4.83 -1.55
CA TYR A 153 -1.79 -4.04 -2.67
C TYR A 153 -1.03 -4.34 -3.98
N ALA A 154 0.30 -4.36 -3.93
CA ALA A 154 1.12 -4.72 -5.10
C ALA A 154 0.92 -6.18 -5.52
N ALA A 155 0.95 -7.09 -4.56
CA ALA A 155 0.77 -8.52 -4.77
C ALA A 155 -0.60 -8.88 -5.37
N ASP A 156 -1.68 -8.23 -4.91
CA ASP A 156 -3.03 -8.47 -5.43
C ASP A 156 -3.14 -8.03 -6.89
N PHE A 157 -2.54 -6.89 -7.23
CA PHE A 157 -2.47 -6.40 -8.62
C PHE A 157 -1.75 -7.40 -9.55
N GLY A 158 -0.59 -7.92 -9.11
CA GLY A 158 0.18 -8.93 -9.82
C GLY A 158 -0.60 -10.23 -10.04
N SER A 159 -1.27 -10.71 -8.98
CA SER A 159 -2.06 -11.96 -9.02
C SER A 159 -3.21 -11.95 -10.03
N ARG A 160 -3.65 -10.75 -10.47
CA ARG A 160 -4.78 -10.54 -11.39
C ARG A 160 -4.34 -10.06 -12.78
N GLY A 161 -3.08 -10.29 -13.14
CA GLY A 161 -2.52 -9.91 -14.44
C GLY A 161 -2.57 -8.41 -14.73
N GLY A 162 -2.61 -7.57 -13.69
CA GLY A 162 -2.68 -6.11 -13.80
C GLY A 162 -4.00 -5.55 -14.39
N VAL A 163 -5.00 -6.39 -14.65
CA VAL A 163 -6.29 -5.98 -15.26
C VAL A 163 -7.27 -5.50 -14.19
N ARG A 164 -7.29 -6.16 -13.03
CA ARG A 164 -8.19 -5.85 -11.90
C ARG A 164 -7.37 -5.73 -10.61
N GLY A 165 -6.75 -4.59 -10.36
CA GLY A 165 -6.32 -4.27 -8.99
C GLY A 165 -7.53 -3.78 -8.19
N GLY A 166 -7.65 -4.14 -6.91
CA GLY A 166 -8.60 -3.45 -6.04
C GLY A 166 -9.16 -4.18 -4.83
N ASP A 167 -8.77 -5.43 -4.54
CA ASP A 167 -9.30 -6.12 -3.36
C ASP A 167 -8.43 -5.88 -2.13
N ALA A 168 -7.11 -5.76 -2.31
CA ALA A 168 -6.23 -5.21 -1.28
C ALA A 168 -6.06 -3.69 -1.47
N LEU A 169 -6.06 -2.92 -0.39
CA LEU A 169 -5.82 -1.49 -0.40
C LEU A 169 -4.82 -1.12 0.69
N VAL A 170 -4.10 -0.02 0.50
CA VAL A 170 -3.18 0.47 1.51
C VAL A 170 -3.97 0.95 2.73
N LEU A 171 -3.49 0.57 3.91
CA LEU A 171 -3.96 1.10 5.20
C LEU A 171 -2.75 1.72 5.90
N ASP A 172 -2.75 3.05 5.98
CA ASP A 172 -1.72 3.82 6.65
C ASP A 172 -2.31 4.82 7.65
N ARG A 173 -1.42 5.56 8.33
CA ARG A 173 -1.82 6.57 9.32
C ARG A 173 -2.74 7.63 8.74
N SER A 174 -2.52 8.05 7.50
CA SER A 174 -3.31 9.09 6.82
C SER A 174 -4.70 8.55 6.51
N VAL A 175 -4.81 7.33 6.00
CA VAL A 175 -6.10 6.65 5.79
C VAL A 175 -6.86 6.51 7.11
N VAL A 176 -6.19 6.13 8.20
CA VAL A 176 -6.82 6.02 9.52
C VAL A 176 -7.30 7.37 10.06
N ARG A 177 -6.54 8.45 9.87
CA ARG A 177 -6.99 9.82 10.17
C ARG A 177 -8.28 10.15 9.43
N ALA A 178 -8.33 9.86 8.13
CA ALA A 178 -9.53 10.09 7.33
C ALA A 178 -10.71 9.22 7.79
N LEU A 179 -10.49 7.97 8.17
CA LEU A 179 -11.53 7.10 8.71
C LEU A 179 -12.08 7.62 10.04
N ASN A 180 -11.22 8.15 10.90
CA ASN A 180 -11.65 8.77 12.15
C ASN A 180 -12.48 10.02 11.91
N ASP A 181 -12.06 10.89 10.99
CA ASP A 181 -12.73 12.14 10.68
C ASP A 181 -14.06 11.94 9.93
N LEU A 182 -14.06 11.13 8.87
CA LEU A 182 -15.20 10.96 7.97
C LEU A 182 -16.24 9.97 8.51
N HIS A 183 -15.84 9.01 9.34
CA HIS A 183 -16.70 7.92 9.81
C HIS A 183 -16.76 7.75 11.33
N GLY A 184 -16.00 8.52 12.09
CA GLY A 184 -16.02 8.47 13.56
C GLY A 184 -15.43 7.18 14.16
N TRP A 185 -14.53 6.48 13.45
CA TRP A 185 -14.07 5.15 13.88
C TRP A 185 -13.28 5.14 15.19
N SER A 186 -12.71 6.28 15.61
CA SER A 186 -11.96 6.43 16.87
C SER A 186 -10.83 5.41 17.05
N VAL A 187 -10.08 5.16 15.98
CA VAL A 187 -9.02 4.15 15.88
C VAL A 187 -7.65 4.80 16.12
N PRO A 188 -6.73 4.16 16.87
CA PRO A 188 -5.36 4.65 17.01
C PRO A 188 -4.63 4.79 15.66
N GLU A 189 -4.08 5.97 15.43
CA GLU A 189 -3.36 6.33 14.21
C GLU A 189 -2.04 5.58 13.96
N ASP A 190 -1.43 5.04 15.02
CA ASP A 190 -0.10 4.41 14.94
C ASP A 190 -0.17 2.86 14.99
N GLY A 191 -1.39 2.30 15.01
CA GLY A 191 -1.62 0.87 15.05
C GLY A 191 -1.20 0.20 16.37
N PRO A 192 -1.06 -1.15 16.38
CA PRO A 192 -1.29 -2.05 15.25
C PRO A 192 -2.78 -2.12 14.86
N TRP A 193 -3.06 -2.23 13.57
CA TRP A 193 -4.43 -2.37 13.06
C TRP A 193 -4.78 -3.82 12.85
N SER A 194 -5.92 -4.25 13.42
CA SER A 194 -6.39 -5.63 13.33
C SER A 194 -6.86 -6.01 11.92
N ALA A 195 -6.96 -7.31 11.67
CA ALA A 195 -7.55 -7.81 10.42
C ALA A 195 -9.03 -7.41 10.26
N ASP A 196 -9.77 -7.27 11.37
CA ASP A 196 -11.17 -6.83 11.32
C ASP A 196 -11.29 -5.35 10.95
N LEU A 197 -10.36 -4.51 11.45
CA LEU A 197 -10.26 -3.12 11.01
C LEU A 197 -9.93 -3.04 9.53
N TYR A 198 -8.97 -3.86 9.07
CA TYR A 198 -8.59 -3.91 7.67
C TYR A 198 -9.75 -4.38 6.79
N ALA A 199 -10.50 -5.40 7.19
CA ALA A 199 -11.71 -5.85 6.49
C ALA A 199 -12.75 -4.74 6.40
N ARG A 200 -13.04 -4.06 7.52
CA ARG A 200 -13.96 -2.93 7.56
C ARG A 200 -13.51 -1.81 6.61
N TRP A 201 -12.20 -1.56 6.51
CA TRP A 201 -11.63 -0.57 5.59
C TRP A 201 -11.91 -0.94 4.13
N LEU A 202 -11.64 -2.19 3.74
CA LEU A 202 -11.90 -2.65 2.37
C LEU A 202 -13.39 -2.55 2.01
N ASP A 203 -14.28 -2.98 2.91
CA ASP A 203 -15.73 -2.88 2.73
C ASP A 203 -16.17 -1.41 2.56
N THR A 204 -15.61 -0.51 3.38
CA THR A 204 -15.90 0.93 3.30
C THR A 204 -15.41 1.51 1.98
N ALA A 205 -14.18 1.20 1.56
CA ALA A 205 -13.65 1.70 0.31
C ALA A 205 -14.46 1.21 -0.90
N ALA A 206 -14.94 -0.04 -0.88
CA ALA A 206 -15.80 -0.59 -1.92
C ALA A 206 -17.16 0.13 -1.98
N GLU A 207 -17.80 0.37 -0.82
CA GLU A 207 -19.06 1.12 -0.74
C GLU A 207 -18.89 2.56 -1.27
N GLN A 208 -17.81 3.24 -0.86
CA GLN A 208 -17.53 4.60 -1.29
C GLN A 208 -17.17 4.70 -2.77
N ALA A 209 -16.48 3.71 -3.32
CA ALA A 209 -16.22 3.60 -4.76
C ALA A 209 -17.53 3.47 -5.55
N TRP A 210 -18.47 2.64 -5.08
CA TRP A 210 -19.78 2.48 -5.70
C TRP A 210 -20.59 3.77 -5.67
N LEU A 211 -20.64 4.47 -4.53
CA LEU A 211 -21.33 5.75 -4.41
C LEU A 211 -20.72 6.83 -5.32
N ALA A 212 -19.38 6.94 -5.34
CA ALA A 212 -18.70 7.90 -6.20
C ALA A 212 -18.92 7.59 -7.68
N ALA A 213 -19.03 6.31 -8.05
CA ALA A 213 -19.29 5.90 -9.42
C ALA A 213 -20.68 6.34 -9.91
N ILE A 214 -21.70 6.27 -9.04
CA ILE A 214 -23.05 6.77 -9.34
C ILE A 214 -23.02 8.28 -9.58
N GLU A 215 -22.39 9.02 -8.67
CA GLU A 215 -22.34 10.48 -8.73
C GLU A 215 -21.58 10.99 -9.97
N LEU A 216 -20.47 10.35 -10.32
CA LEU A 216 -19.62 10.78 -11.43
C LEU A 216 -20.01 10.20 -12.79
N GLY A 217 -20.93 9.22 -12.83
CA GLY A 217 -21.28 8.52 -14.07
C GLY A 217 -20.11 7.75 -14.72
N ARG A 218 -19.08 7.38 -13.94
CA ARG A 218 -17.92 6.59 -14.39
C ARG A 218 -17.55 5.54 -13.35
N THR A 219 -16.83 4.49 -13.77
CA THR A 219 -16.23 3.58 -12.80
C THR A 219 -15.21 4.31 -11.92
N VAL A 220 -15.29 4.09 -10.61
CA VAL A 220 -14.32 4.53 -9.62
C VAL A 220 -13.74 3.28 -8.96
N ARG A 221 -12.41 3.20 -8.86
CA ARG A 221 -11.72 2.05 -8.25
C ARG A 221 -11.50 2.28 -6.75
N GLY A 222 -11.35 1.18 -6.01
CA GLY A 222 -11.03 1.24 -4.57
C GLY A 222 -9.72 1.96 -4.27
N ASP A 223 -8.72 1.88 -5.16
CA ASP A 223 -7.45 2.59 -5.01
C ASP A 223 -7.54 4.10 -5.30
N GLU A 224 -8.55 4.56 -6.05
CA GLU A 224 -8.89 5.99 -6.12
C GLU A 224 -9.48 6.49 -4.79
N ILE A 225 -10.33 5.67 -4.14
CA ILE A 225 -10.88 5.99 -2.81
C ILE A 225 -9.77 6.02 -1.76
N GLU A 226 -8.89 5.02 -1.75
CA GLU A 226 -7.71 5.01 -0.88
C GLU A 226 -6.88 6.28 -1.07
N HIS A 227 -6.62 6.70 -2.31
CA HIS A 227 -5.88 7.94 -2.58
C HIS A 227 -6.61 9.16 -2.00
N ALA A 228 -7.93 9.26 -2.21
CA ALA A 228 -8.71 10.38 -1.71
C ALA A 228 -8.70 10.44 -0.17
N TYR A 229 -8.80 9.29 0.50
CA TYR A 229 -8.73 9.17 1.97
C TYR A 229 -7.33 9.52 2.47
N PHE A 230 -6.28 9.02 1.82
CA PHE A 230 -4.91 9.38 2.14
C PHE A 230 -4.69 10.90 2.04
N ALA A 231 -5.13 11.53 0.94
CA ALA A 231 -5.00 12.97 0.72
C ALA A 231 -5.80 13.80 1.73
N HIS A 232 -6.99 13.34 2.10
CA HIS A 232 -7.80 13.96 3.15
C HIS A 232 -7.09 13.88 4.51
N GLY A 233 -6.69 12.70 4.94
CA GLY A 233 -6.01 12.50 6.22
C GLY A 233 -4.65 13.19 6.32
N LYS A 234 -3.96 13.37 5.19
CA LYS A 234 -2.77 14.22 5.08
C LYS A 234 -3.06 15.69 5.36
N SER A 235 -4.23 16.20 4.97
CA SER A 235 -4.61 17.60 5.22
C SER A 235 -5.00 17.88 6.68
N LEU A 236 -5.23 16.84 7.48
CA LEU A 236 -5.59 16.95 8.90
C LEU A 236 -4.38 17.11 9.84
N GLY A 237 -3.14 17.05 9.34
CA GLY A 237 -1.95 17.35 10.16
C GLY A 237 -0.64 16.89 9.57
#